data_AF-A0A3A3ZBP2-F1
#
_entry.id   AF-A0A3A3ZBP2-F1
#
_cell.length_a   1.000
_cell.length_b   1.000
_cell.length_c   1.000
_cell.angle_alpha   90.00
_cell.angle_beta   90.00
_cell.angle_gamma   90.00
#
_symmetry.space_group_name_H-M   'P 1'
#
loop_
_entity.id
_entity.type
_entity.pdbx_description
1 polymer ?
#
loop_
_entity_poly.entity_id
_entity_poly.type
_entity_poly.pdbx_seq_one_letter_code
_entity_poly.pdbx_strand_id
1 'polypeptide(L)'
;MMRALARPDLDPATWWAQLQPLLTPAAATAYEFTDPGNVPVRMVTAAPTRVTSPSPYLAQVTVPTDVGPYVVLLAREGAGEPWRAERIIPPATVGP
;
A
#
# COMPACT_ATOMS: atom_id res chain seq x y z
N MET A 1 -6.80 -1.08 0.01
CA MET A 1 -5.46 -0.87 -0.56
C MET A 1 -4.59 -2.13 -0.51
N MET A 2 -3.99 -2.51 0.63
CA MET A 2 -3.03 -3.65 0.69
C MET A 2 -3.53 -4.97 0.09
N ARG A 3 -4.84 -5.27 0.15
CA ARG A 3 -5.42 -6.45 -0.51
C ARG A 3 -5.39 -6.42 -2.05
N ALA A 4 -5.35 -5.24 -2.66
CA ALA A 4 -5.16 -5.08 -4.10
C ALA A 4 -3.68 -5.25 -4.47
N LEU A 5 -2.78 -4.69 -3.65
CA LEU A 5 -1.33 -4.88 -3.79
C LEU A 5 -0.95 -6.37 -3.70
N ALA A 6 -1.55 -7.10 -2.77
CA ALA A 6 -1.30 -8.52 -2.47
C ALA A 6 -1.89 -9.51 -3.50
N ARG A 7 -1.91 -9.14 -4.78
CA ARG A 7 -2.39 -9.99 -5.87
C ARG A 7 -1.35 -10.10 -6.99
N PRO A 8 -0.15 -10.65 -6.70
CA PRO A 8 0.93 -10.75 -7.68
C PRO A 8 0.60 -11.67 -8.85
N ASP A 9 -0.42 -12.53 -8.72
CA ASP A 9 -0.84 -13.50 -9.74
C ASP A 9 -1.77 -12.89 -10.81
N LEU A 10 -2.20 -11.64 -10.66
CA LEU A 10 -3.00 -10.95 -11.67
C LEU A 10 -2.14 -10.43 -12.81
N ASP A 11 -2.73 -10.27 -13.99
CA ASP A 11 -2.07 -9.56 -15.09
C ASP A 11 -1.81 -8.08 -14.70
N PRO A 12 -0.75 -7.46 -15.24
CA PRO A 12 -0.37 -6.10 -14.85
C PRO A 12 -1.48 -5.05 -15.01
N ALA A 13 -2.31 -5.15 -16.06
CA ALA A 13 -3.36 -4.17 -16.32
C ALA A 13 -4.51 -4.30 -15.31
N THR A 14 -4.97 -5.53 -15.05
CA THR A 14 -6.02 -5.79 -14.04
C THR A 14 -5.55 -5.45 -12.64
N TRP A 15 -4.30 -5.80 -12.30
CA TRP A 15 -3.70 -5.45 -11.02
C TRP A 15 -3.65 -3.93 -10.83
N TRP A 16 -3.15 -3.23 -11.85
CA TRP A 16 -3.04 -1.77 -11.81
C TRP A 16 -4.40 -1.08 -11.69
N ALA A 17 -5.40 -1.53 -12.44
CA ALA A 17 -6.76 -0.97 -12.38
C ALA A 17 -7.39 -1.09 -10.98
N GLN A 18 -7.01 -2.11 -10.19
CA GLN A 18 -7.46 -2.26 -8.80
C GLN A 18 -6.64 -1.42 -7.81
N LEU A 19 -5.35 -1.23 -8.08
CA LEU A 19 -4.43 -0.54 -7.18
C LEU A 19 -4.48 0.99 -7.35
N GLN A 20 -4.46 1.47 -8.60
CA GLN A 20 -4.34 2.87 -8.96
C GLN A 20 -5.38 3.78 -8.28
N PRO A 21 -6.67 3.42 -8.18
CA PRO A 21 -7.68 4.26 -7.53
C PRO A 21 -7.49 4.42 -6.02
N LEU A 22 -6.58 3.65 -5.41
CA LEU A 22 -6.30 3.66 -3.97
C LEU A 22 -5.00 4.41 -3.63
N LEU A 23 -4.28 4.85 -4.67
CA LEU A 23 -3.06 5.66 -4.57
C LEU A 23 -3.38 7.16 -4.65
N THR A 24 -2.48 7.97 -4.11
CA THR A 24 -2.41 9.39 -4.46
C THR A 24 -1.88 9.56 -5.88
N PRO A 25 -2.05 10.74 -6.53
CA PRO A 25 -1.48 10.97 -7.85
C PRO A 25 0.04 10.76 -7.91
N ALA A 26 0.78 11.22 -6.89
CA ALA A 26 2.22 11.04 -6.80
C ALA A 26 2.61 9.56 -6.68
N ALA A 27 1.90 8.80 -5.84
CA ALA A 27 2.13 7.38 -5.72
C ALA A 27 1.71 6.62 -6.99
N ALA A 28 0.63 7.02 -7.67
CA ALA A 28 0.24 6.41 -8.94
C ALA A 28 1.40 6.48 -9.96
N THR A 29 2.02 7.65 -10.12
CA THR A 29 3.20 7.80 -11.00
C THR A 29 4.38 6.94 -10.56
N ALA A 30 4.62 6.80 -9.25
CA ALA A 30 5.73 6.02 -8.73
C ALA A 30 5.55 4.49 -8.92
N TYR A 31 4.31 4.00 -8.88
CA TYR A 31 3.99 2.57 -8.94
C TYR A 31 3.50 2.08 -10.32
N GLU A 32 3.23 2.97 -11.29
CA GLU A 32 2.64 2.65 -12.60
C GLU A 32 3.38 1.55 -13.36
N PHE A 33 4.70 1.49 -13.25
CA PHE A 33 5.55 0.50 -13.93
C PHE A 33 5.93 -0.70 -13.06
N THR A 34 5.24 -0.90 -11.93
CA THR A 34 5.49 -2.06 -11.05
C THR A 34 4.97 -3.32 -11.72
N ASP A 35 5.86 -4.30 -11.90
CA ASP A 35 5.45 -5.66 -12.24
C ASP A 35 4.83 -6.33 -11.01
N PRO A 36 3.55 -6.77 -11.05
CA PRO A 36 2.91 -7.45 -9.93
C PRO A 36 3.66 -8.71 -9.50
N GLY A 37 4.36 -9.42 -10.41
CA GLY A 37 5.14 -10.59 -10.07
C GLY A 37 6.32 -10.34 -9.12
N ASN A 38 6.79 -9.08 -9.05
CA ASN A 38 7.84 -8.65 -8.12
C ASN A 38 7.31 -8.25 -6.74
N VAL A 39 6.00 -8.26 -6.54
CA VAL A 39 5.37 -7.91 -5.25
C VAL A 39 5.35 -9.16 -4.36
N PRO A 40 6.11 -9.17 -3.23
CA PRO A 40 6.31 -10.40 -2.47
C PRO A 40 5.10 -10.80 -1.62
N VAL A 41 4.23 -9.85 -1.30
CA VAL A 41 3.04 -10.07 -0.47
C VAL A 41 1.92 -10.76 -1.25
N ARG A 42 1.33 -11.80 -0.67
CA ARG A 42 0.14 -12.48 -1.22
C ARG A 42 -1.08 -12.39 -0.32
N MET A 43 -0.90 -12.06 0.95
CA MET A 43 -2.02 -12.05 1.89
C MET A 43 -1.84 -11.04 3.03
N VAL A 44 -2.93 -10.35 3.36
CA VAL A 44 -3.04 -9.58 4.61
C VAL A 44 -3.48 -10.53 5.71
N THR A 45 -2.65 -10.74 6.73
CA THR A 45 -2.83 -11.79 7.75
C THR A 45 -3.66 -11.34 8.95
N ALA A 46 -3.72 -10.04 9.22
CA ALA A 46 -4.51 -9.48 10.31
C ALA A 46 -4.99 -8.06 10.00
N ALA A 47 -5.87 -7.53 10.84
CA ALA A 47 -6.28 -6.14 10.75
C ALA A 47 -5.07 -5.19 10.91
N PRO A 48 -5.03 -4.06 10.17
CA PRO A 48 -4.00 -3.05 10.37
C PRO A 48 -3.94 -2.60 11.83
N THR A 49 -2.73 -2.48 12.36
CA THR A 49 -2.48 -1.99 13.71
C THR A 49 -1.91 -0.59 13.65
N ARG A 50 -2.20 0.20 14.70
CA ARG A 50 -1.70 1.56 14.96
C ARG A 50 -1.80 2.52 13.77
N VAL A 51 -2.76 3.43 13.88
CA VAL A 51 -2.74 4.67 13.09
C VAL A 51 -1.91 5.68 13.87
N THR A 52 -0.72 6.01 13.40
CA THR A 52 0.01 7.18 13.89
C THR A 52 -0.29 8.33 12.94
N SER A 53 -0.99 9.37 13.40
CA SER A 53 -1.33 10.53 12.57
C SER A 53 -0.38 11.68 12.91
N PRO A 54 0.71 11.91 12.15
CA PRO A 54 1.56 13.07 12.35
C PRO A 54 0.82 14.40 12.08
N SER A 55 -0.28 14.36 11.30
CA SER A 55 -1.16 15.50 11.08
C SER A 55 -2.58 15.03 10.75
N PRO A 56 -3.56 15.95 10.62
CA PRO A 56 -4.88 15.60 10.11
C PRO A 56 -4.89 15.10 8.66
N TYR A 57 -3.81 15.29 7.91
CA TYR A 57 -3.72 14.99 6.47
C TYR A 57 -2.76 13.83 6.16
N LEU A 58 -1.99 13.39 7.14
CA LEU A 58 -1.06 12.27 7.03
C LEU A 58 -1.27 11.28 8.16
N ALA A 59 -1.33 10.00 7.81
CA ALA A 59 -1.46 8.90 8.75
C ALA A 59 -0.56 7.75 8.32
N GLN A 60 0.07 7.09 9.27
CA GLN A 60 0.87 5.89 9.04
C GLN A 60 0.13 4.70 9.66
N VAL A 61 0.04 3.60 8.91
CA VAL A 61 -0.56 2.34 9.36
C VAL A 61 0.39 1.17 9.15
N THR A 62 0.40 0.24 10.11
CA THR A 62 1.15 -1.01 9.97
C THR A 62 0.18 -2.12 9.58
N VAL A 63 0.42 -2.76 8.44
CA VAL A 63 -0.43 -3.85 7.91
C VAL A 63 0.32 -5.17 8.00
N PRO A 64 -0.10 -6.10 8.87
CA PRO A 64 0.47 -7.44 8.92
C PRO A 64 0.19 -8.22 7.63
N THR A 65 1.23 -8.84 7.07
CA THR A 65 1.15 -9.66 5.86
C THR A 65 1.88 -10.99 6.01
N ASP A 66 1.76 -11.87 5.02
CA ASP A 66 2.45 -13.17 4.95
C ASP A 66 3.98 -13.06 4.82
N VAL A 67 4.49 -11.90 4.43
CA VAL A 67 5.95 -11.63 4.31
C VAL A 67 6.47 -10.66 5.38
N GLY A 68 5.66 -10.37 6.40
CA GLY A 68 5.99 -9.42 7.47
C GLY A 68 5.13 -8.15 7.43
N PRO A 69 5.30 -7.22 8.39
CA PRO A 69 4.49 -6.02 8.46
C PRO A 69 4.92 -5.00 7.39
N TYR A 70 3.97 -4.58 6.56
CA TYR A 70 4.13 -3.40 5.70
C TYR A 70 3.83 -2.14 6.48
N VAL A 71 4.54 -1.06 6.16
CA VAL A 71 4.20 0.29 6.62
C VAL A 71 3.61 1.06 5.46
N VAL A 72 2.41 1.61 5.64
CA VAL A 72 1.73 2.41 4.61
C VAL A 72 1.55 3.83 5.14
N LEU A 73 2.09 4.79 4.40
CA LEU A 73 1.78 6.20 4.58
C LEU A 73 0.53 6.52 3.77
N LEU A 74 -0.48 7.03 4.46
CA LEU A 74 -1.74 7.49 3.91
C LEU A 74 -1.76 9.02 3.90
N ALA A 75 -2.30 9.59 2.83
CA ALA A 75 -2.56 11.02 2.71
C ALA A 75 -4.03 11.27 2.31
N ARG A 76 -4.55 12.43 2.67
CA ARG A 76 -5.84 12.95 2.18
C ARG A 76 -5.75 14.45 1.93
N GLU A 77 -6.46 14.93 0.93
CA GLU A 77 -6.39 16.34 0.50
C GLU A 77 -7.26 17.28 1.35
N GLY A 78 -8.27 16.74 2.02
CA GLY A 78 -9.21 17.54 2.81
C GLY A 78 -9.86 16.76 3.94
N ALA A 79 -10.50 17.49 4.86
CA ALA A 79 -11.34 16.89 5.88
C ALA A 79 -12.57 16.25 5.21
N GLY A 80 -12.67 14.93 5.26
CA GLY A 80 -13.76 14.17 4.63
C GLY A 80 -13.37 13.46 3.33
N GLU A 81 -12.23 13.82 2.73
CA GLU A 81 -11.67 13.10 1.59
C GLU A 81 -11.15 11.71 1.99
N PRO A 82 -11.22 10.71 1.09
CA PRO A 82 -10.75 9.38 1.38
C PRO A 82 -9.24 9.36 1.56
N TRP A 83 -8.78 8.55 2.52
CA TRP A 83 -7.36 8.25 2.69
C TRP A 83 -6.86 7.41 1.52
N ARG A 84 -5.82 7.89 0.86
CA ARG A 84 -5.12 7.22 -0.25
C ARG A 84 -3.69 6.89 0.18
N ALA A 85 -3.12 5.83 -0.37
CA ALA A 85 -1.73 5.48 -0.09
C ALA A 85 -0.78 6.41 -0.85
N GLU A 86 0.09 7.07 -0.09
CA GLU A 86 1.16 7.93 -0.58
C GLU A 86 2.47 7.14 -0.72
N ARG A 87 2.75 6.24 0.23
CA ARG A 87 3.93 5.36 0.18
C ARG A 87 3.61 4.00 0.76
N ILE A 88 4.12 2.95 0.12
CA ILE A 88 4.02 1.57 0.60
C ILE A 88 5.44 1.06 0.83
N ILE A 89 5.79 0.85 2.08
CA ILE A 89 7.13 0.44 2.50
C ILE A 89 7.05 -1.06 2.83
N PRO A 90 7.73 -1.93 2.05
CA PRO A 90 7.79 -3.34 2.36
C PRO A 90 8.49 -3.58 3.71
N PRO A 91 8.24 -4.73 4.36
CA PRO A 91 9.01 -5.12 5.53
C PRO A 91 10.49 -5.06 5.18
N ALA A 92 11.31 -4.59 6.12
CA ALA A 92 12.75 -4.64 5.95
C ALA A 92 13.13 -6.10 5.70
N THR A 93 13.59 -6.41 4.49
CA THR A 93 14.27 -7.66 4.24
C THR A 93 15.50 -7.61 5.12
N VAL A 94 15.52 -8.39 6.20
CA VAL A 94 16.79 -8.75 6.82
C VAL A 94 17.52 -9.54 5.75
N GLY A 95 18.40 -8.86 5.00
CA GLY A 95 19.31 -9.51 4.08
C GLY A 95 20.21 -10.47 4.88
N PRO A 96 20.62 -11.60 4.30
CA PRO A 96 21.63 -12.46 4.92
C PRO A 96 22.94 -11.70 5.19
#